data_AF-A0A3B9DG25-F1
#
_entry.id   AF-A0A3B9DG25-F1
#
_cell.length_a   1.000
_cell.length_b   1.000
_cell.length_c   1.000
_cell.angle_alpha   90.00
_cell.angle_beta   90.00
_cell.angle_gamma   90.00
#
_symmetry.space_group_name_H-M   'P 1'
#
loop_
_entity.id
_entity.type
_entity.pdbx_description
1 polymer ?
#
loop_
_entity_poly.entity_id
_entity_poly.type
_entity_poly.pdbx_seq_one_letter_code
_entity_poly.pdbx_strand_id
1 'polypeptide(L)' 'NPGWHRGIYVGTLNGDIIDFIPDPNPHDGTSFPEGIAVDDNGVIWGASVGDRKVTKYVRN' A
#
# COMPACT_ATOMS: atom_id res chain seq x y z
N ASN A 1 7.56 -15.21 -5.98
CA ASN A 1 7.93 -13.96 -5.29
C ASN A 1 9.18 -14.25 -4.46
N PRO A 2 10.33 -13.62 -4.76
CA PRO A 2 11.64 -13.90 -4.15
C PRO A 2 11.80 -13.40 -2.70
N GLY A 3 10.74 -13.41 -1.88
CA GLY A 3 10.79 -13.05 -0.46
C GLY A 3 10.25 -11.66 -0.07
N TRP A 4 9.61 -10.94 -1.00
CA TRP A 4 9.01 -9.64 -0.68
C TRP A 4 7.65 -9.80 0.00
N HIS A 5 7.42 -9.07 1.08
CA HIS A 5 6.13 -9.05 1.75
C HIS A 5 5.11 -8.24 0.92
N ARG A 6 3.87 -8.71 0.87
CA ARG A 6 2.79 -7.97 0.18
C ARG A 6 2.46 -6.70 0.98
N GLY A 7 2.32 -5.58 0.30
CA GLY A 7 2.01 -4.29 0.92
C GLY A 7 2.35 -3.11 0.00
N ILE A 8 2.33 -1.91 0.55
CA ILE A 8 2.73 -0.67 -0.12
C ILE A 8 4.12 -0.28 0.37
N TYR A 9 5.06 -0.17 -0.57
CA TYR A 9 6.41 0.31 -0.32
C TYR A 9 6.50 1.80 -0.64
N VAL A 10 7.06 2.58 0.27
CA VAL A 10 7.32 4.01 0.07
C VAL A 10 8.82 4.20 -0.07
N GLY A 11 9.25 4.85 -1.14
CA GLY A 11 10.67 5.01 -1.45
C GLY A 11 11.06 6.40 -1.92
N THR A 12 12.36 6.66 -1.94
CA THR A 12 12.96 7.86 -2.51
C THR A 12 13.11 7.73 -4.02
N LEU A 13 13.37 8.85 -4.71
CA LEU A 13 13.67 8.84 -6.14
C LEU A 13 14.95 8.04 -6.48
N ASN A 14 15.85 7.87 -5.49
CA ASN A 14 17.08 7.11 -5.64
C ASN A 14 16.88 5.58 -5.48
N GLY A 15 15.66 5.15 -5.11
CA GLY A 15 15.32 3.74 -4.95
C GLY A 15 15.43 3.20 -3.53
N ASP A 16 15.75 4.04 -2.54
CA ASP A 16 15.77 3.62 -1.14
C ASP A 16 14.33 3.46 -0.63
N ILE A 17 14.03 2.33 0.00
CA ILE A 17 12.75 2.14 0.71
C ILE A 17 12.84 2.81 2.08
N ILE A 18 11.91 3.71 2.37
CA ILE A 18 11.89 4.51 3.61
C ILE A 18 10.66 4.21 4.48
N ASP A 19 9.63 3.57 3.95
CA ASP A 19 8.47 3.11 4.72
C ASP A 19 7.80 1.90 4.06
N PHE A 20 7.00 1.18 4.85
CA PHE A 20 6.26 0.01 4.41
C PHE A 20 4.92 -0.12 5.15
N ILE A 21 3.83 -0.19 4.38
CA ILE A 21 2.49 -0.49 4.89
C ILE A 21 2.18 -1.95 4.56
N PRO A 22 2.21 -2.87 5.54
CA PRO A 22 1.98 -4.28 5.28
C PRO A 22 0.53 -4.56 4.92
N ASP A 23 0.32 -5.52 4.02
CA ASP A 23 -0.95 -6.23 3.97
C ASP A 23 -1.10 -7.05 5.27
N PRO A 24 -2.11 -6.77 6.12
CA PRO A 24 -2.26 -7.44 7.41
C PRO A 24 -2.69 -8.90 7.29
N ASN A 25 -3.23 -9.32 6.13
CA ASN A 25 -3.67 -10.69 5.92
C ASN A 25 -3.47 -11.09 4.44
N PRO A 26 -2.24 -11.39 3.98
CA PRO A 26 -1.98 -11.75 2.60
C PRO A 26 -2.65 -13.08 2.21
N HIS A 27 -3.57 -13.05 1.24
CA HIS A 27 -4.25 -14.23 0.69
C HIS A 27 -4.59 -14.04 -0.80
N ASP A 28 -4.86 -15.14 -1.50
CA ASP A 28 -5.32 -15.16 -2.90
C ASP A 28 -4.52 -14.26 -3.87
N GLY A 29 -5.13 -13.96 -5.02
CA GLY A 29 -4.57 -13.07 -6.04
C GLY A 29 -4.66 -11.59 -5.67
N THR A 30 -5.66 -11.20 -4.88
CA THR A 30 -5.84 -9.85 -4.35
C THR A 30 -6.26 -9.91 -2.87
N SER A 31 -5.57 -9.15 -2.01
CA SER A 31 -5.88 -9.02 -0.57
C SER A 31 -5.52 -7.64 0.00
N PHE A 32 -5.03 -6.75 -0.86
CA PHE A 32 -4.63 -5.39 -0.53
C PHE A 32 -5.03 -4.47 -1.69
N PRO A 33 -5.11 -3.13 -1.52
CA PRO A 33 -5.60 -2.23 -2.55
C PRO A 33 -4.92 -2.42 -3.91
N GLU A 34 -5.72 -2.55 -4.96
CA GLU A 34 -5.25 -2.67 -6.34
C GLU A 34 -4.91 -1.31 -6.95
N GLY A 35 -5.49 -0.23 -6.43
CA GLY A 35 -5.17 1.15 -6.79
C GLY A 35 -4.57 1.94 -5.63
N ILE A 36 -3.64 2.84 -5.94
CA ILE A 36 -2.98 3.72 -4.97
C ILE A 36 -3.01 5.17 -5.48
N ALA A 37 -3.28 6.11 -4.59
CA ALA A 37 -3.14 7.55 -4.83
C ALA A 37 -2.46 8.22 -3.64
N VAL A 38 -1.88 9.40 -3.86
CA VAL A 38 -1.29 10.24 -2.82
C VAL A 38 -1.88 11.63 -2.94
N ASP A 39 -2.32 12.23 -1.84
CA ASP A 39 -2.86 13.60 -1.82
C ASP A 39 -1.78 14.66 -1.55
N ASP A 40 -2.16 15.94 -1.61
CA ASP A 40 -1.25 17.09 -1.44
C ASP A 40 -0.58 17.15 -0.05
N ASN A 41 -1.11 16.43 0.95
CA ASN A 41 -0.53 16.34 2.29
C ASN A 41 0.41 15.12 2.41
N GLY A 42 0.63 14.36 1.34
CA GLY A 42 1.44 13.14 1.34
C GLY A 42 0.72 11.93 1.94
N VAL A 43 -0.59 11.98 2.14
CA VAL A 43 -1.35 10.82 2.65
C VAL A 43 -1.53 9.81 1.53
N ILE A 44 -1.27 8.54 1.85
CA ILE A 44 -1.50 7.41 0.94
C ILE A 44 -2.95 6.95 1.06
N TRP A 45 -3.60 6.77 -0.08
CA TRP A 45 -4.95 6.25 -0.23
C TRP A 45 -4.91 4.95 -1.05
N GLY A 46 -5.55 3.90 -0.53
CA GLY A 46 -5.73 2.63 -1.24
C GLY A 46 -7.16 2.44 -1.72
N ALA A 47 -7.35 2.11 -2.99
CA ALA A 47 -8.63 1.69 -3.56
C ALA A 47 -8.66 0.17 -3.71
N SER A 48 -9.58 -0.50 -2.99
CA SER A 48 -9.79 -1.93 -3.09
C SER A 48 -11.06 -2.25 -3.87
N VAL A 49 -10.94 -3.05 -4.93
CA VAL A 49 -12.06 -3.45 -5.79
C VAL A 49 -12.91 -4.51 -5.10
N GLY A 50 -12.28 -5.56 -4.57
CA GLY A 50 -12.98 -6.66 -3.90
C GLY A 50 -13.79 -6.18 -2.69
N ASP A 51 -13.16 -5.35 -1.85
CA ASP A 51 -13.80 -4.80 -0.65
C ASP A 51 -14.69 -3.58 -0.93
N ARG A 52 -14.65 -3.04 -2.16
CA ARG A 52 -15.38 -1.84 -2.59
C ARG A 52 -15.15 -0.65 -1.66
N LYS A 53 -13.90 -0.48 -1.19
CA LYS A 53 -13.54 0.52 -0.18
C LYS A 53 -12.37 1.37 -0.62
N VAL A 54 -12.33 2.61 -0.11
CA VAL A 54 -11.16 3.48 -0.16
C VAL A 54 -10.64 3.64 1.27
N THR A 55 -9.37 3.32 1.50
CA THR A 55 -8.72 3.35 2.81
C THR A 55 -7.68 4.45 2.86
N LYS A 56 -7.75 5.30 3.88
CA LYS A 56 -6.74 6.30 4.22
C LYS A 56 -5.69 5.68 5.13
N TYR A 57 -4.42 5.79 4.79
CA TYR A 57 -3.33 5.37 5.66
C TYR A 57 -2.69 6.60 6.31
N VAL A 58 -2.73 6.65 7.63
CA VAL A 58 -2.11 7.71 8.43
C VAL A 58 -1.09 7.10 9.38
N ARG A 59 0.06 7.75 9.52
CA ARG A 59 1.07 7.39 10.49
C ARG A 59 0.71 8.02 11.83
N ASN A 60 0.72 7.22 12.89
CA ASN A 60 0.62 7.70 14.27
C ASN A 60 1.99 7.96 14.87
#